data_AF-A0A6F8ZL84-F1
#
_entry.id   AF-A0A6F8ZL84-F1
#
_cell.length_a   1.000
_cell.length_b   1.000
_cell.length_c   1.000
_cell.angle_alpha   90.00
_cell.angle_beta   90.00
_cell.angle_gamma   90.00
#
_symmetry.space_group_name_H-M   'P 1'
#
loop_
_entity.id
_entity.type
_entity.pdbx_description
1 polymer ?
#
loop_
_entity_poly.entity_id
_entity_poly.type
_entity_poly.pdbx_seq_one_letter_code
_entity_poly.pdbx_strand_id
1 'polypeptide(L)'
;MVCDNCEKKLGRVITPDTWKDGARNTTESGGRKLNENKALTSKKARFDPYGKPGKSGFGICRICKSSVHQSGSHYCQGCAYKKGICAMCGKKVLDTKNYKQTSV
;
A
#
# COMPACT_ATOMS: atom_id res chain seq x y z
N MET A 1 -1.42 4.66 -9.29
CA MET A 1 -1.86 6.05 -9.39
C MET A 1 -2.49 6.42 -8.07
N VAL A 2 -1.80 7.23 -7.25
CA VAL A 2 -2.28 7.69 -5.94
C VAL A 2 -2.26 9.22 -5.99
N CYS A 3 -3.21 9.88 -5.32
CA CYS A 3 -3.26 11.32 -5.29
C CYS A 3 -2.61 11.89 -4.03
N ASP A 4 -2.25 13.18 -4.04
CA ASP A 4 -1.52 13.87 -2.96
C ASP A 4 -2.16 13.68 -1.57
N ASN A 5 -3.50 13.69 -1.50
CA ASN A 5 -4.23 13.46 -0.25
C ASN A 5 -4.08 12.02 0.29
N CYS A 6 -3.86 11.06 -0.61
CA CYS A 6 -3.69 9.65 -0.28
C CYS A 6 -2.22 9.24 -0.19
N GLU A 7 -1.27 10.04 -0.69
CA GLU A 7 0.17 9.78 -0.49
C GLU A 7 0.53 9.72 0.99
N LYS A 8 -0.08 10.58 1.81
CA LYS A 8 0.07 10.59 3.28
C LYS A 8 -0.40 9.29 3.95
N LYS A 9 -1.23 8.49 3.27
CA LYS A 9 -1.75 7.21 3.77
C LYS A 9 -0.90 6.01 3.34
N LEU A 10 0.11 6.22 2.49
CA LEU A 10 1.00 5.16 2.05
C LEU A 10 1.87 4.68 3.21
N GLY A 11 1.98 3.37 3.35
CA GLY A 11 2.96 2.77 4.24
C GLY A 11 4.37 3.05 3.75
N ARG A 12 5.29 3.36 4.66
CA ARG A 12 6.72 3.44 4.34
C ARG A 12 7.26 2.03 4.14
N VAL A 13 7.80 1.75 2.95
CA VAL A 13 8.53 0.51 2.67
C VAL A 13 9.87 0.60 3.39
N ILE A 14 10.18 -0.39 4.23
CA ILE A 14 11.48 -0.50 4.90
C ILE A 14 12.48 -0.90 3.82
N THR A 15 13.22 0.07 3.30
CA THR A 15 14.37 -0.19 2.42
C THR A 15 15.61 -0.45 3.28
N PRO A 16 16.57 -1.28 2.82
CA PRO A 16 17.87 -1.34 3.47
C PRO A 16 18.47 0.06 3.48
N ASP A 17 18.82 0.55 4.67
CA ASP A 17 19.37 1.90 4.83
C ASP A 17 20.62 2.03 3.95
N THR A 18 20.74 3.17 3.26
CA THR A 18 21.94 3.47 2.48
C THR A 18 23.13 3.53 3.44
N TRP A 19 24.30 3.06 2.98
CA TRP A 19 25.53 2.80 3.76
C TRP A 19 26.06 3.98 4.62
N LYS A 20 25.46 5.16 4.58
CA LYS A 20 25.84 6.33 5.41
C LYS A 20 24.67 7.06 6.06
N ASP A 21 23.41 6.68 5.79
CA ASP A 21 22.23 7.33 6.39
C ASP A 21 22.00 6.91 7.85
N GLY A 22 22.77 5.93 8.34
CA GLY A 22 22.58 5.34 9.66
C GLY A 22 21.35 4.43 9.71
N ALA A 23 21.30 3.55 10.72
CA ALA A 23 20.19 2.63 10.88
C ALA A 23 18.92 3.40 11.28
N ARG A 24 17.89 3.43 10.42
CA ARG A 24 16.57 4.04 10.74
C ARG A 24 15.74 3.19 11.72
N ASN A 25 16.31 2.09 12.23
CA ASN A 25 15.76 1.28 13.31
C ASN A 25 16.04 1.87 14.72
N THR A 26 16.43 3.14 14.84
CA THR A 26 16.57 3.83 16.13
C THR A 26 15.22 4.28 16.69
N THR A 27 15.10 4.33 18.01
CA THR A 27 13.86 4.57 18.77
C THR A 27 13.22 5.94 18.53
N GLU A 28 13.93 6.88 17.94
CA GLU A 28 13.53 8.29 17.84
C GLU A 28 12.43 8.56 16.80
N SER A 29 12.27 7.69 15.78
CA SER A 29 11.30 7.89 14.70
C SER A 29 10.21 6.81 14.64
N GLY A 30 9.86 6.22 15.79
CA GLY A 30 8.91 5.10 15.85
C GLY A 30 9.59 3.74 15.63
N GLY A 31 10.82 3.59 16.12
CA GLY A 31 11.59 2.35 16.08
C GLY A 31 10.91 1.18 16.82
N ARG A 32 11.55 0.01 16.79
CA ARG A 32 11.01 -1.20 17.44
C ARG A 32 10.78 -0.92 18.92
N LYS A 33 9.53 -1.06 19.37
CA LYS A 33 9.18 -0.92 20.78
C LYS A 33 10.04 -1.90 21.61
N LEU A 34 10.90 -1.34 22.46
CA LEU A 34 11.74 -2.11 23.38
C LEU A 34 10.84 -2.74 24.45
N ASN A 35 11.20 -3.93 24.90
CA ASN A 35 10.49 -4.69 25.92
C ASN A 35 9.01 -5.03 25.57
N GLU A 36 8.74 -5.32 24.30
CA GLU A 36 7.43 -5.76 23.83
C GLU A 36 7.40 -7.27 23.57
N ASN A 37 6.37 -7.96 24.10
CA ASN A 37 6.12 -9.36 23.76
C ASN A 37 5.60 -9.47 22.31
N LYS A 38 6.52 -9.72 21.37
CA LYS A 38 6.21 -9.84 19.94
C LYS A 38 5.29 -11.01 19.61
N ALA A 39 5.18 -12.06 20.41
CA ALA A 39 4.22 -13.14 20.15
C ALA A 39 2.77 -12.67 20.28
N LEU A 40 2.51 -11.70 21.17
CA LEU A 40 1.17 -11.14 21.41
C LEU A 40 0.86 -9.96 20.48
N THR A 41 1.86 -9.14 20.15
CA THR A 41 1.63 -7.88 19.43
C THR A 41 1.91 -7.94 17.93
N SER A 42 2.73 -8.89 17.45
CA SER A 42 2.97 -9.08 16.01
C SER A 42 1.73 -9.52 15.24
N LYS A 43 0.71 -10.07 15.92
CA LYS A 43 -0.52 -10.56 15.30
C LYS A 43 -1.25 -9.50 14.45
N LYS A 44 -1.12 -8.22 14.79
CA LYS A 44 -1.78 -7.12 14.02
C LYS A 44 -1.05 -6.75 12.73
N ALA A 45 0.24 -7.05 12.61
CA ALA A 45 1.08 -6.68 11.47
C ALA A 45 1.62 -7.91 10.70
N ARG A 46 1.20 -9.12 11.07
CA ARG A 46 1.68 -10.34 10.43
C ARG A 46 1.10 -10.43 9.03
N PHE A 47 1.98 -10.42 8.03
CA PHE A 47 1.63 -10.70 6.64
C PHE A 47 1.14 -12.15 6.55
N ASP A 48 -0.13 -12.33 6.17
CA ASP A 48 -0.73 -13.63 5.92
C ASP A 48 -0.74 -13.90 4.41
N PRO A 49 0.20 -14.71 3.88
CA PRO A 49 0.31 -14.98 2.45
C PRO A 49 -0.88 -15.76 1.89
N TYR A 50 -1.68 -16.40 2.74
CA TYR A 50 -2.86 -17.19 2.35
C TYR A 50 -4.18 -16.55 2.81
N GLY A 51 -4.11 -15.40 3.46
CA GLY A 51 -5.28 -14.75 4.01
C GLY A 51 -6.24 -14.35 2.91
N LYS A 52 -7.51 -14.76 3.03
CA LYS A 52 -8.56 -14.44 2.04
C LYS A 52 -8.54 -12.94 1.75
N PRO A 53 -8.59 -12.54 0.47
CA PRO A 53 -8.55 -11.14 0.11
C PRO A 53 -9.76 -10.42 0.73
N GLY A 54 -9.50 -9.32 1.45
CA GLY A 54 -10.49 -8.63 2.30
C GLY A 54 -10.38 -8.88 3.81
N LYS A 55 -9.68 -9.95 4.26
CA LYS A 55 -9.34 -10.16 5.70
C LYS A 55 -7.88 -9.84 6.02
N SER A 56 -6.98 -10.04 5.06
CA SER A 56 -5.52 -9.88 5.23
C SER A 56 -5.03 -8.46 4.97
N GLY A 57 -5.73 -7.40 5.36
CA GLY A 57 -5.30 -6.00 5.14
C GLY A 57 -5.17 -5.57 3.66
N PHE A 58 -5.15 -6.50 2.71
CA PHE A 58 -5.15 -6.32 1.28
C PHE A 58 -6.57 -6.50 0.73
N GLY A 59 -7.04 -5.49 0.02
CA GLY A 59 -8.38 -5.46 -0.57
C GLY A 59 -8.46 -6.20 -1.89
N ILE A 60 -9.70 -6.38 -2.36
CA ILE A 60 -10.00 -6.82 -3.73
C ILE A 60 -10.27 -5.58 -4.57
N CYS A 61 -9.74 -5.55 -5.80
CA CYS A 61 -10.04 -4.50 -6.76
C CYS A 61 -11.52 -4.49 -7.11
N ARG A 62 -12.20 -3.35 -6.96
CA ARG A 62 -13.63 -3.23 -7.28
C ARG A 62 -13.97 -3.37 -8.76
N ILE A 63 -12.98 -3.30 -9.66
CA ILE A 63 -13.19 -3.35 -11.12
C ILE A 63 -12.91 -4.75 -11.66
N CYS A 64 -11.68 -5.25 -11.51
CA CYS A 64 -11.26 -6.54 -12.08
C CYS A 64 -11.27 -7.68 -11.07
N LYS A 65 -11.66 -7.43 -9.81
CA LYS A 65 -11.73 -8.43 -8.72
C LYS A 65 -10.41 -9.15 -8.40
N SER A 66 -9.28 -8.66 -8.91
CA SER A 66 -7.96 -9.19 -8.56
C SER A 66 -7.53 -8.68 -7.17
N SER A 67 -6.60 -9.42 -6.55
CA SER A 67 -5.98 -9.02 -5.29
C SER A 67 -5.16 -7.72 -5.46
N VAL A 68 -5.26 -6.80 -4.50
CA VAL A 68 -4.55 -5.53 -4.51
C VAL A 68 -3.30 -5.62 -3.64
N HIS A 69 -2.17 -5.13 -4.15
CA HIS A 69 -0.86 -5.25 -3.50
C HIS A 69 -0.62 -4.23 -2.38
N GLN A 70 -1.42 -3.17 -2.30
CA GLN A 70 -1.30 -2.17 -1.25
C GLN A 70 -2.48 -2.22 -0.29
N SER A 71 -2.17 -2.15 1.01
CA SER A 71 -3.16 -2.01 2.05
C SER A 71 -3.94 -0.69 1.89
N GLY A 72 -5.24 -0.73 2.19
CA GLY A 72 -6.13 0.43 2.04
C GLY A 72 -6.47 0.84 0.61
N SER A 73 -5.93 0.15 -0.41
CA SER A 73 -6.28 0.39 -1.81
C SER A 73 -7.56 -0.36 -2.22
N HIS A 74 -8.43 0.30 -2.98
CA HIS A 74 -9.70 -0.24 -3.48
C HIS A 74 -9.65 -0.66 -4.95
N TYR A 75 -8.63 -0.19 -5.68
CA TYR A 75 -8.41 -0.50 -7.09
C TYR A 75 -6.98 -1.00 -7.29
N CYS A 76 -6.80 -1.98 -8.18
CA CYS A 76 -5.46 -2.41 -8.56
C CYS A 76 -4.77 -1.32 -9.41
N GLN A 77 -3.44 -1.36 -9.45
CA GLN A 77 -2.65 -0.38 -10.20
C GLN A 77 -3.06 -0.31 -11.68
N GLY A 78 -3.35 -1.45 -12.29
CA GLY A 78 -3.74 -1.51 -13.69
C GLY A 78 -5.08 -0.83 -13.98
N CYS A 79 -6.11 -1.12 -13.19
CA CYS A 79 -7.41 -0.47 -13.35
C CYS A 79 -7.36 1.02 -12.99
N ALA A 80 -6.59 1.39 -11.96
CA ALA A 80 -6.37 2.78 -11.59
C ALA A 80 -5.74 3.57 -12.74
N TYR A 81 -4.73 3.00 -13.39
CA TYR A 81 -4.09 3.58 -14.57
C TYR A 81 -5.06 3.66 -15.75
N LYS A 82 -5.64 2.53 -16.20
CA LYS A 82 -6.58 2.48 -17.35
C LYS A 82 -7.72 3.50 -17.25
N LYS A 83 -8.23 3.78 -16.04
CA LYS A 83 -9.33 4.73 -15.81
C LYS A 83 -8.88 6.13 -15.37
N GLY A 84 -7.59 6.37 -15.15
CA GLY A 84 -7.09 7.65 -14.64
C GLY A 84 -7.59 8.00 -13.23
N ILE A 85 -7.81 7.00 -12.37
CA ILE A 85 -8.36 7.18 -11.00
C ILE A 85 -7.31 6.87 -9.92
N CYS A 86 -7.50 7.43 -8.73
CA CYS A 86 -6.70 7.10 -7.56
C CYS A 86 -7.01 5.69 -7.05
N ALA A 87 -5.98 4.86 -6.85
CA ALA A 87 -6.09 3.48 -6.38
C ALA A 87 -6.73 3.36 -4.97
N MET A 88 -6.62 4.40 -4.15
CA MET A 88 -7.12 4.42 -2.77
C MET A 88 -8.51 5.03 -2.63
N CYS A 89 -8.76 6.20 -3.22
CA CYS A 89 -10.03 6.92 -3.03
C CYS A 89 -10.93 6.97 -4.27
N GLY A 90 -10.46 6.54 -5.45
CA GLY A 90 -11.23 6.55 -6.68
C GLY A 90 -11.40 7.93 -7.33
N LYS A 91 -10.87 9.01 -6.73
CA LYS A 91 -10.91 10.35 -7.35
C LYS A 91 -10.22 10.33 -8.72
N LYS A 92 -10.77 11.05 -9.69
CA LYS A 92 -10.15 11.19 -11.02
C LYS A 92 -8.86 12.02 -10.88
N VAL A 93 -7.74 11.47 -11.36
CA VAL A 93 -6.40 12.08 -11.31
C VAL A 93 -5.98 12.54 -12.71
N LEU A 94 -6.44 11.85 -13.76
CA LEU A 94 -6.16 12.19 -15.15
C LEU A 94 -7.44 12.07 -15.98
N ASP A 95 -7.61 12.93 -16.98
CA ASP A 95 -8.63 12.73 -18.00
C ASP A 95 -8.11 11.82 -19.12
N THR A 96 -8.67 10.62 -19.23
CA THR A 96 -8.23 9.59 -20.19
C THR A 96 -8.94 9.65 -21.53
N LYS A 97 -9.81 10.64 -21.79
CA LYS A 97 -10.59 10.77 -23.05
C LYS A 97 -9.72 10.67 -24.31
N ASN A 98 -8.52 11.27 -24.28
CA ASN A 98 -7.59 11.30 -25.42
C ASN A 98 -6.41 10.32 -25.25
N TYR A 99 -6.41 9.48 -24.22
CA TYR A 99 -5.30 8.59 -23.90
C TYR A 99 -5.72 7.12 -23.92
N LYS A 100 -5.06 6.30 -24.72
CA LYS A 100 -5.25 4.84 -24.71
C LYS A 100 -4.32 4.19 -23.68
N GLN A 101 -4.64 4.38 -22.40
CA GLN A 101 -3.86 3.80 -21.31
C GLN A 101 -4.11 2.30 -21.19
N THR A 102 -3.10 1.48 -21.50
CA THR A 102 -3.09 0.03 -21.31
C THR A 102 -2.15 -0.34 -20.16
N SER A 103 -2.49 -1.40 -19.43
CA SER A 103 -1.67 -1.93 -18.34
C SER A 103 -1.59 -3.44 -18.53
N VAL A 104 -0.61 -3.84 -19.35
CA VAL A 104 -0.49 -5.18 -19.94
C VAL A 104 -1.68 -5.53 -20.84
#